data_AF-A0A2V7VYF7-F1
#
_entry.id   AF-A0A2V7VYF7-F1
#
_cell.length_a   1.000
_cell.length_b   1.000
_cell.length_c   1.000
_cell.angle_alpha   90.00
_cell.angle_beta   90.00
_cell.angle_gamma   90.00
#
_symmetry.space_group_name_H-M   'P 1'
#
loop_
_entity.id
_entity.type
_entity.pdbx_description
1 polymer ?
#
loop_
_entity_poly.entity_id
_entity_poly.type
_entity_poly.pdbx_seq_one_letter_code
_entity_poly.pdbx_strand_id
1 'polypeptide(L)' 'MNYDLAMMALEGLARDPINVRIENNEIVIEAAAASFKELARLCLLLGGAHSTDDAFELAPGAHTDAESMGLRLKLRYEA' A
#
# COMPACT_ATOMS: atom_id res chain seq x y z
N MET A 1 8.28 1.63 19.82
CA MET A 1 9.16 1.50 18.64
C MET A 1 8.40 1.22 17.35
N ASN A 2 7.46 0.26 17.31
CA ASN A 2 6.60 0.05 16.13
C ASN A 2 5.71 1.30 15.82
N TYR A 3 5.20 1.94 16.87
CA TYR A 3 4.40 3.17 16.77
C TYR A 3 5.14 4.33 16.09
N ASP A 4 6.37 4.63 16.49
CA ASP A 4 7.14 5.77 15.93
C ASP A 4 7.47 5.57 14.44
N LEU A 5 7.77 4.33 14.04
CA LEU A 5 7.99 3.97 12.64
C LEU A 5 6.71 4.05 11.82
N ALA A 6 5.57 3.66 12.41
CA ALA A 6 4.27 3.79 11.76
C ALA A 6 3.90 5.26 11.57
N MET A 7 4.19 6.12 12.56
CA MET A 7 4.01 7.56 12.46
C MET A 7 4.90 8.17 11.37
N MET A 8 6.17 7.78 11.27
CA MET A 8 7.06 8.25 10.19
C MET A 8 6.57 7.83 8.80
N ALA A 9 6.10 6.59 8.65
CA ALA A 9 5.52 6.11 7.38
C ALA A 9 4.24 6.90 7.02
N LEU A 10 3.39 7.16 8.01
CA LEU A 10 2.16 7.95 7.84
C LEU A 10 2.49 9.40 7.46
N GLU A 11 3.49 10.02 8.09
CA GLU A 11 3.96 11.37 7.73
C GLU A 11 4.52 11.42 6.31
N GLY A 12 5.25 10.39 5.88
CA GLY A 12 5.71 10.25 4.49
C GLY A 12 4.55 10.21 3.50
N LEU A 13 3.53 9.40 3.79
CA LEU A 13 2.31 9.30 2.97
C LEU A 13 1.48 10.58 2.99
N ALA A 14 1.48 11.34 4.09
CA ALA A 14 0.79 12.63 4.15
C ALA A 14 1.45 13.69 3.25
N ARG A 15 2.77 13.62 3.06
CA ARG A 15 3.54 14.54 2.21
C ARG A 15 3.42 14.22 0.72
N ASP A 16 3.40 12.95 0.35
CA ASP A 16 3.07 12.51 -1.01
C ASP A 16 1.94 11.47 -0.99
N PRO A 17 0.67 11.94 -1.00
CA PRO A 17 -0.49 11.07 -0.90
C PRO A 17 -0.62 10.10 -2.07
N ILE A 18 -1.04 8.88 -1.76
CA ILE A 18 -1.43 7.89 -2.75
C ILE A 18 -2.84 8.22 -3.24
N ASN A 19 -3.01 8.39 -4.55
CA ASN A 19 -4.31 8.64 -5.14
C ASN A 19 -4.92 7.32 -5.62
N VAL A 20 -6.17 7.06 -5.23
CA VAL A 20 -6.94 5.89 -5.66
C VAL A 20 -8.16 6.38 -6.42
N ARG A 21 -8.35 5.89 -7.65
CA ARG A 21 -9.52 6.21 -8.48
C ARG A 21 -9.98 5.01 -9.28
N ILE A 22 -11.22 5.05 -9.75
CA ILE A 22 -11.77 4.04 -10.65
C ILE A 22 -11.75 4.60 -12.07
N GLU A 23 -11.13 3.89 -13.01
CA GLU A 23 -11.10 4.23 -14.44
C GLU A 23 -11.37 2.97 -15.25
N ASN A 24 -12.31 3.01 -16.21
CA ASN A 24 -12.59 1.90 -17.14
C ASN A 24 -12.79 0.52 -16.45
N ASN A 25 -13.51 0.48 -15.33
CA ASN A 25 -13.72 -0.74 -14.52
C ASN A 25 -12.45 -1.32 -13.86
N GLU A 26 -11.41 -0.49 -13.74
CA GLU A 26 -10.16 -0.81 -13.03
C GLU A 26 -9.97 0.16 -11.86
N ILE A 27 -9.34 -0.32 -10.79
CA ILE A 27 -8.85 0.52 -9.70
C ILE A 27 -7.44 0.96 -10.06
N VAL A 28 -7.24 2.27 -10.20
CA VAL A 28 -5.94 2.87 -10.49
C VAL A 28 -5.39 3.49 -9.21
N ILE A 29 -4.20 3.05 -8.82
CA ILE A 29 -3.44 3.60 -7.70
C ILE A 29 -2.23 4.37 -8.27
N GLU A 30 -2.17 5.68 -8.03
CA GLU A 30 -1.15 6.58 -8.56
C GLU A 30 -0.36 7.29 -7.45
N ALA A 31 0.95 7.03 -7.39
CA ALA A 31 1.85 7.59 -6.38
C ALA A 31 3.31 7.59 -6.84
N ALA A 32 4.18 8.30 -6.12
CA ALA A 32 5.62 8.11 -6.28
C ALA A 32 6.05 6.73 -5.79
N ALA A 33 7.17 6.21 -6.32
CA ALA A 33 7.68 4.89 -5.95
C ALA A 33 8.00 4.76 -4.44
N ALA A 34 8.42 5.85 -3.80
CA ALA A 34 8.69 5.88 -2.36
C ALA A 34 7.41 5.69 -1.52
N SER A 35 6.31 6.31 -1.94
CA SER A 35 5.02 6.28 -1.25
C SER A 35 4.42 4.88 -1.23
N PHE A 36 4.58 4.10 -2.30
CA PHE A 36 4.22 2.67 -2.29
C PHE A 36 5.00 1.86 -1.23
N LYS A 37 6.28 2.17 -1.03
CA LYS A 37 7.12 1.50 -0.02
C LYS A 37 6.70 1.87 1.40
N GLU A 38 6.38 3.15 1.64
CA GLU A 38 5.89 3.60 2.95
C GLU A 38 4.51 3.02 3.27
N LEU A 39 3.61 2.89 2.28
CA LEU A 39 2.34 2.19 2.46
C LEU A 39 2.54 0.71 2.82
N ALA A 40 3.38 -0.01 2.09
CA ALA A 40 3.69 -1.40 2.39
C ALA A 40 4.29 -1.55 3.79
N ARG A 41 5.21 -0.66 4.18
CA ARG A 41 5.79 -0.61 5.52
C ARG A 41 4.72 -0.36 6.58
N LEU A 42 3.84 0.61 6.38
CA LEU A 42 2.76 0.90 7.32
C LEU A 42 1.83 -0.31 7.48
N CYS A 43 1.45 -0.97 6.38
CA CYS A 43 0.65 -2.21 6.42
C CYS A 43 1.36 -3.32 7.19
N LEU A 44 2.68 -3.47 7.07
CA LEU A 44 3.45 -4.43 7.86
C LEU A 44 3.45 -4.09 9.35
N LEU A 45 3.66 -2.82 9.69
CA LEU A 45 3.74 -2.34 11.07
C LEU A 45 2.39 -2.47 11.80
N LEU A 46 1.28 -2.16 11.11
CA LEU A 46 -0.08 -2.29 11.63
C LEU A 46 -0.58 -3.74 11.61
N GLY A 47 -0.35 -4.46 10.51
CA GLY A 47 -0.82 -5.84 10.32
C GLY A 47 -0.04 -6.87 11.15
N GLY A 48 1.25 -6.63 11.37
CA GLY A 48 2.11 -7.47 12.20
C GLY A 48 1.94 -7.26 13.71
N ALA A 49 1.14 -6.28 14.15
CA ALA A 49 0.96 -5.99 15.57
C ALA A 49 0.06 -7.01 16.31
N HIS A 50 -0.66 -7.88 15.58
CA HIS A 50 -1.59 -8.87 16.14
C HIS A 50 -1.37 -10.31 15.61
N SER A 51 -0.23 -10.64 15.01
CA SER A 51 0.06 -12.06 14.70
C SER A 51 0.54 -12.77 15.96
N THR A 52 -0.31 -13.64 16.50
CA THR A 52 0.05 -14.58 17.59
C THR A 52 0.86 -15.78 17.09
N ASP A 53 1.22 -15.80 15.80
CA ASP A 53 2.12 -16.76 15.18
C ASP A 53 3.35 -16.03 14.59
N ASP A 54 4.51 -16.69 14.65
CA ASP A 54 5.88 -16.14 14.45
C ASP A 54 6.20 -15.53 13.07
N ALA A 55 5.22 -15.38 12.17
CA ALA A 55 5.35 -14.65 10.92
C ALA A 55 3.99 -14.23 10.37
N PHE A 56 3.93 -13.06 9.72
CA PHE A 56 2.83 -12.71 8.81
C PHE A 56 3.41 -12.35 7.45
N GLU A 57 2.90 -13.01 6.41
CA GLU A 57 3.35 -12.80 5.04
C GLU A 57 2.35 -11.88 4.33
N LEU A 58 2.81 -10.70 3.88
CA LEU A 58 2.09 -9.94 2.87
C LEU A 58 2.28 -10.65 1.53
N ALA A 59 1.49 -11.70 1.29
CA ALA A 59 1.41 -12.28 -0.04
C ALA A 59 0.82 -11.20 -0.97
N PRO A 60 1.43 -10.90 -2.14
CA PRO A 60 0.75 -10.11 -3.16
C PRO A 60 -0.56 -10.83 -3.49
N GLY A 61 -1.68 -10.22 -3.12
CA GLY A 61 -3.00 -10.75 -3.39
C GLY A 61 -3.17 -10.89 -4.90
N ALA A 62 -2.92 -12.08 -5.44
CA ALA A 62 -3.41 -12.47 -6.74
C ALA A 62 -4.91 -12.75 -6.56
N HIS A 63 -5.71 -11.70 -6.45
CA HIS A 63 -7.15 -11.80 -6.66
C HIS A 63 -7.33 -12.32 -8.09
N THR A 64 -7.57 -13.62 -8.21
CA THR A 64 -7.72 -14.34 -9.48
C THR A 64 -9.14 -14.90 -9.64
N ASP A 65 -10.10 -14.32 -8.92
CA ASP A 65 -11.50 -14.42 -9.22
C ASP A 65 -11.73 -13.60 -10.50
N ALA A 66 -12.29 -14.21 -11.56
CA ALA A 66 -12.57 -13.52 -12.82
C ALA A 66 -13.51 -12.31 -12.68
N GLU A 67 -14.13 -12.13 -11.51
CA GLU A 67 -15.04 -11.04 -11.16
C GLU A 67 -14.37 -9.89 -10.40
N SER A 68 -13.09 -10.00 -10.02
CA SER A 68 -12.38 -8.93 -9.33
C SER A 68 -12.05 -7.78 -10.29
N MET A 69 -12.30 -6.54 -9.88
CA MET A 69 -11.88 -5.36 -10.65
C MET A 69 -10.35 -5.34 -10.79
N GLY A 70 -9.86 -5.12 -12.01
CA GLY A 70 -8.43 -5.07 -12.30
C GLY A 70 -7.74 -3.95 -11.52
N LEU A 71 -6.57 -4.24 -10.94
CA LEU A 71 -5.77 -3.27 -10.20
C LEU A 71 -4.59 -2.80 -11.06
N ARG A 72 -4.45 -1.48 -11.26
CA ARG A 72 -3.32 -0.88 -11.98
C ARG A 72 -2.52 0.06 -11.08
N LEU A 73 -1.22 -0.19 -10.99
CA LEU A 73 -0.26 0.71 -10.34
C LEU A 73 0.34 1.66 -11.37
N LYS A 74 0.24 2.96 -11.14
CA LYS A 74 0.84 4.00 -11.99
C LYS A 74 1.86 4.80 -11.19
N LEU A 75 3.09 4.86 -11.69
CA LEU A 75 4.13 5.72 -11.12
C LEU A 75 3.85 7.18 -11.51
N ARG A 76 3.81 8.04 -10.50
CA ARG A 76 3.82 9.49 -10.69
C ARG A 76 5.27 9.90 -10.86
N TYR A 77 5.67 10.19 -12.09
CA TYR A 77 6.98 10.76 -12.35
C TYR A 77 6.96 12.24 -11.94
N GLU A 78 7.87 12.62 -11.04
CA GLU A 78 8.18 14.02 -10.79
C GLU A 78 8.97 14.55 -12.00
N ALA A 79 8.57 15.72 -12.51
CA ALA A 79 9.24 16.41 -13.60
C ALA A 79 10.48 17.15 -13.11
#